data_AF-A0A1U7I818-F1
#
_entry.id   AF-A0A1U7I818-F1
#
_cell.length_a   1.000
_cell.length_b   1.000
_cell.length_c   1.000
_cell.angle_alpha   90.00
_cell.angle_beta   90.00
_cell.angle_gamma   90.00
#
_symmetry.space_group_name_H-M   'P 1'
#
loop_
_entity.id
_entity.type
_entity.pdbx_description
1 polymer ?
#
loop_
_entity_poly.entity_id
_entity_poly.type
_entity_poly.pdbx_seq_one_letter_code
_entity_poly.pdbx_strand_id
1 'polypeptide(L)' 'MTQPDGSEELYEFRCTRNTPYLHDCLGHDNLTVRQGYYIKARDVADAIEKMAQRFPEDTAGFTAIT' A
#
# COMPACT_ATOMS: atom_id res chain seq x y z
N MET A 1 -12.74 -34.60 -7.55
CA MET A 1 -12.14 -33.96 -6.37
C MET A 1 -11.62 -32.62 -6.86
N THR A 2 -12.41 -31.56 -6.73
CA THR A 2 -12.00 -30.21 -7.16
C THR A 2 -10.98 -29.73 -6.14
N GLN A 3 -9.71 -29.73 -6.49
CA GLN A 3 -8.70 -29.01 -5.75
C GLN A 3 -9.08 -27.52 -5.86
N PRO A 4 -9.33 -26.78 -4.77
CA PRO A 4 -9.26 -25.34 -4.85
C PRO A 4 -7.78 -25.03 -5.03
N ASP A 5 -7.39 -24.74 -6.26
CA ASP A 5 -6.08 -24.19 -6.55
C ASP A 5 -6.00 -22.86 -5.79
N GLY A 6 -5.35 -22.91 -4.63
CA GLY A 6 -5.12 -21.77 -3.74
C GLY A 6 -4.09 -20.80 -4.31
N SER A 7 -4.14 -20.53 -5.61
CA SER A 7 -3.58 -19.30 -6.16
C SER A 7 -4.54 -18.18 -5.77
N GLU A 8 -4.40 -17.68 -4.55
CA GLU A 8 -4.92 -16.36 -4.25
C GLU A 8 -4.32 -15.42 -5.31
N GLU A 9 -5.15 -14.97 -6.26
CA GLU A 9 -4.73 -14.03 -7.29
C GLU A 9 -4.30 -12.74 -6.59
N LEU A 10 -2.99 -12.63 -6.36
CA LEU A 10 -2.40 -11.48 -5.74
C LEU A 10 -2.11 -10.45 -6.83
N TYR A 11 -2.81 -9.33 -6.76
CA TYR A 11 -2.52 -8.16 -7.58
C TYR A 11 -1.44 -7.32 -6.93
N GLU A 12 -0.67 -6.62 -7.75
CA GLU A 12 0.31 -5.65 -7.27
C GLU A 12 -0.38 -4.31 -7.06
N PHE A 13 -0.41 -3.85 -5.83
CA PHE A 13 -0.97 -2.55 -5.46
C PHE A 13 0.17 -1.60 -5.12
N ARG A 14 0.15 -0.41 -5.70
CA ARG A 14 1.01 0.70 -5.28
C ARG A 14 0.35 1.42 -4.11
N CYS A 15 0.93 1.25 -2.93
CA CYS A 15 0.49 1.86 -1.68
C CYS A 15 1.33 3.10 -1.34
N THR A 16 0.73 4.28 -1.28
CA THR A 16 1.40 5.51 -0.83
C THR A 16 1.05 5.80 0.63
N ARG A 17 2.06 6.16 1.44
CA ARG A 17 1.84 6.68 2.79
C ARG A 17 1.18 8.05 2.69
N ASN A 18 0.11 8.27 3.45
CA ASN A 18 -0.52 9.61 3.51
C ASN A 18 0.25 10.54 4.45
N THR A 19 1.02 10.01 5.40
CA THR A 19 1.86 10.82 6.29
C THR A 19 2.84 11.67 5.47
N PRO A 20 2.87 13.00 5.66
CA PRO A 20 3.78 13.87 4.94
C PRO A 20 5.24 13.52 5.22
N TYR A 21 6.09 13.63 4.19
CA TYR A 21 7.52 13.47 4.39
C TYR A 21 8.05 14.58 5.30
N LEU A 22 8.80 14.21 6.33
CA LEU A 22 9.41 15.16 7.26
C LEU A 22 10.47 16.06 6.61
N HIS A 23 10.95 15.68 5.42
CA HIS A 23 11.91 16.45 4.64
C HIS A 23 11.18 17.32 3.60
N ASP A 24 11.67 18.54 3.41
CA ASP A 24 11.19 19.48 2.38
C ASP A 24 11.55 18.97 0.99
N CYS A 25 10.67 18.16 0.41
CA CYS A 25 10.79 17.64 -0.95
C CYS A 25 9.44 17.80 -1.65
N LEU A 26 9.42 17.69 -2.98
CA LEU A 26 8.18 17.73 -3.75
C LEU A 26 7.13 16.71 -3.26
N GLY A 27 7.58 15.60 -2.68
CA GLY A 27 6.73 14.59 -2.05
C GLY A 27 6.16 14.96 -0.69
N HIS A 28 6.46 16.13 -0.13
CA HIS A 28 5.86 16.63 1.11
C HIS A 28 4.36 16.82 0.93
N ASP A 29 3.95 17.58 -0.10
CA ASP A 29 2.53 17.83 -0.40
C ASP A 29 2.01 17.01 -1.57
N ASN A 30 2.87 16.63 -2.53
CA ASN A 30 2.43 15.96 -3.74
C ASN A 30 2.52 14.43 -3.62
N LEU A 31 1.38 13.78 -3.41
CA LEU A 31 1.27 12.33 -3.30
C LEU A 31 1.71 11.59 -4.57
N THR A 32 1.64 12.23 -5.75
CA THR A 32 1.97 11.58 -7.04
C THR A 32 3.46 11.32 -7.23
N VAL A 33 4.31 12.17 -6.62
CA VAL A 33 5.77 12.02 -6.66
C VAL A 33 6.31 11.20 -5.50
N ARG A 34 5.47 10.79 -4.54
CA ARG A 34 5.87 9.85 -3.50
C ARG A 34 6.14 8.48 -4.12
N GLN A 35 7.32 7.92 -3.85
CA GLN A 35 7.56 6.52 -4.13
C GLN A 35 6.61 5.69 -3.26
N GLY A 36 5.63 5.06 -3.89
CA GLY A 36 4.72 4.13 -3.22
C GLY A 36 5.44 2.80 -2.97
N TYR A 37 4.90 2.03 -2.04
CA TYR A 37 5.30 0.66 -1.79
C TYR A 37 4.46 -0.27 -2.65
N TYR A 38 5.11 -1.12 -3.43
CA TYR A 38 4.43 -2.16 -4.19
C TYR A 38 4.20 -3.35 -3.26
N ILE A 39 2.93 -3.65 -2.98
CA ILE A 39 2.50 -4.79 -2.16
C ILE A 39 1.63 -5.71 -2.99
N LYS A 40 1.91 -7.02 -2.85
CA LYS A 40 1.05 -8.08 -3.39
C LYS A 40 -0.08 -8.38 -2.42
N ALA A 41 -1.29 -8.12 -2.84
CA ALA A 41 -2.50 -8.27 -2.03
C ALA A 41 -3.65 -8.82 -2.88
N ARG A 42 -4.68 -9.32 -2.20
CA ARG A 42 -5.88 -9.84 -2.88
C ARG A 42 -6.78 -8.69 -3.37
N ASP A 43 -6.76 -7.59 -2.63
CA ASP A 43 -7.58 -6.41 -2.83
C ASP A 43 -6.93 -5.19 -2.14
N VAL A 44 -7.51 -4.02 -2.39
CA VAL A 44 -7.06 -2.73 -1.81
C VAL A 44 -7.05 -2.78 -0.28
N ALA A 45 -8.02 -3.43 0.35
CA ALA A 45 -8.12 -3.49 1.80
C ALA A 45 -7.01 -4.36 2.41
N ASP A 46 -6.74 -5.53 1.82
CA ASP A 46 -5.61 -6.40 2.18
C ASP A 46 -4.26 -5.68 1.99
N ALA A 47 -4.11 -4.88 0.93
CA ALA A 47 -2.91 -4.09 0.69
C ALA A 47 -2.69 -3.02 1.77
N ILE A 48 -3.76 -2.32 2.16
CA ILE A 48 -3.73 -1.29 3.21
C ILE A 48 -3.44 -1.92 4.58
N GLU A 49 -4.05 -3.07 4.89
CA GLU A 49 -3.82 -3.76 6.16
C GLU A 49 -2.36 -4.22 6.28
N LYS A 50 -1.80 -4.81 5.22
CA LYS A 50 -0.37 -5.17 5.16
C LYS A 50 0.54 -3.96 5.34
N MET A 51 0.18 -2.81 4.77
CA MET A 51 0.91 -1.57 4.97
C MET A 51 0.81 -1.06 6.42
N ALA A 52 -0.38 -1.13 7.02
CA ALA A 52 -0.60 -0.71 8.41
C ALA A 52 0.16 -1.59 9.40
N GLN A 53 0.22 -2.90 9.16
CA GLN A 53 1.06 -3.82 9.94
C GLN A 53 2.55 -3.53 9.77
N ARG A 54 2.97 -3.14 8.56
CA ARG A 54 4.37 -2.83 8.25
C ARG A 54 4.83 -1.47 8.80
N PHE A 55 3.92 -0.50 8.85
CA PHE A 55 4.16 0.87 9.33
C PHE A 55 3.12 1.25 10.39
N PRO A 56 3.17 0.63 11.58
CA PRO A 56 2.20 0.91 12.65
C PRO A 56 2.34 2.34 13.22
N GLU A 57 3.45 3.01 12.94
CA GLU A 57 3.72 4.41 13.27
C GLU A 57 2.98 5.41 12.35
N ASP A 58 2.43 4.95 11.22
CA ASP A 58 1.73 5.81 10.27
C ASP A 58 0.27 5.97 10.67
N THR A 59 -0.08 7.11 11.27
CA THR A 59 -1.45 7.40 11.71
C THR A 59 -2.32 8.06 10.64
N ALA A 60 -1.74 8.48 9.52
CA ALA A 60 -2.46 9.13 8.42
C ALA A 60 -3.08 8.12 7.43
N GLY A 61 -2.68 6.85 7.53
CA GLY A 61 -3.16 5.76 6.69
C GLY A 61 -2.45 5.67 5.33
N PHE A 62 -2.96 4.79 4.47
CA PHE A 62 -2.35 4.47 3.18
C PHE A 62 -3.39 4.49 2.08
N THR A 63 -2.97 4.96 0.90
CA THR A 63 -3.77 4.90 -0.31
C THR A 63 -3.21 3.82 -1.21
N ALA A 64 -3.98 2.78 -1.51
CA ALA A 64 -3.59 1.72 -2.42
C ALA A 64 -4.34 1.84 -3.75
N ILE A 65 -3.60 1.85 -4.85
CA ILE A 65 -4.11 1.88 -6.23
C ILE A 65 -3.50 0.71 -7.02
N THR A 66 -4.25 0.18 -7.98
CA THR A 66 -3.81 -0.91 -8.88
C THR A 66 -3.05 -0.33 -10.06
#